data_AF-A0A9X7CJM7-F1
#
_entry.id   AF-A0A9X7CJM7-F1
#
_cell.length_a   1.000
_cell.length_b   1.000
_cell.length_c   1.000
_cell.angle_alpha   90.00
_cell.angle_beta   90.00
_cell.angle_gamma   90.00
#
_symmetry.space_group_name_H-M   'P 1'
#
loop_
_entity.id
_entity.type
_entity.pdbx_description
1 polymer ?
#
loop_
_entity_poly.entity_id
_entity_poly.type
_entity_poly.pdbx_seq_one_letter_code
_entity_poly.pdbx_strand_id
1 'polypeptide(L)'
;MNQNITMKDFWATGEELHLIKSCITCDARKPLPVDIELIDENQRISDIYWTYDNPNQNLKSLIICQKMPALESDGTINFKKWKVIFFNDGPDSITFTIHIKKNIKVGKVEVKPSPISG
;
A
#
# COMPACT_ATOMS: atom_id res chain seq x y z
N MET A 1 -10.69 -24.07 32.13
CA MET A 1 -9.73 -23.04 31.69
C MET A 1 -10.44 -22.11 30.72
N ASN A 2 -10.65 -20.85 31.09
CA ASN A 2 -11.24 -19.86 30.18
C ASN A 2 -10.20 -19.51 29.12
N GLN A 3 -10.36 -20.07 27.91
CA GLN A 3 -9.65 -19.56 26.76
C GLN A 3 -10.18 -18.14 26.51
N ASN A 4 -9.33 -17.13 26.65
CA ASN A 4 -9.68 -15.75 26.32
C ASN A 4 -9.90 -15.66 24.80
N ILE A 5 -11.14 -15.89 24.36
CA ILE A 5 -11.56 -15.67 22.98
C ILE A 5 -11.44 -14.17 22.71
N THR A 6 -10.68 -13.80 21.69
CA THR A 6 -10.57 -12.41 21.24
C THR A 6 -11.17 -12.29 19.85
N MET A 7 -12.09 -11.34 19.69
CA MET A 7 -12.65 -10.99 18.37
C MET A 7 -11.66 -10.10 17.63
N LYS A 8 -11.20 -10.52 16.45
CA LYS A 8 -10.35 -9.71 15.57
C LYS A 8 -11.08 -9.37 14.28
N ASP A 9 -10.80 -8.19 13.72
CA ASP A 9 -11.36 -7.79 12.44
C ASP A 9 -10.88 -8.73 11.32
N PHE A 10 -11.82 -9.16 10.48
CA PHE A 10 -11.57 -9.96 9.29
C PHE A 10 -11.62 -9.09 8.04
N TRP A 11 -10.58 -9.22 7.22
CA TRP A 11 -10.34 -8.40 6.04
C TRP A 11 -10.27 -9.30 4.81
N ALA A 12 -11.04 -8.98 3.78
CA ALA A 12 -10.96 -9.65 2.49
C ALA A 12 -10.29 -8.74 1.46
N THR A 13 -9.53 -9.31 0.54
CA THR A 13 -8.93 -8.57 -0.56
C THR A 13 -10.01 -8.17 -1.56
N GLY A 14 -10.13 -6.87 -1.80
CA GLY A 14 -10.98 -6.34 -2.86
C GLY A 14 -10.45 -6.71 -4.23
N GLU A 15 -11.36 -6.86 -5.20
CA GLU A 15 -11.00 -7.30 -6.56
C GLU A 15 -10.42 -6.17 -7.39
N GLU A 16 -10.88 -4.94 -7.18
CA GLU A 16 -10.58 -3.80 -8.03
C GLU A 16 -9.32 -3.02 -7.61
N LEU A 17 -8.66 -2.44 -8.60
CA LEU A 17 -7.63 -1.44 -8.40
C LEU A 17 -8.27 -0.05 -8.33
N HIS A 18 -7.92 0.71 -7.29
CA HIS A 18 -8.42 2.05 -7.10
C HIS A 18 -7.34 3.07 -7.44
N LEU A 19 -7.69 4.02 -8.30
CA LEU A 19 -6.86 5.16 -8.64
C LEU A 19 -6.56 6.01 -7.40
N ILE A 20 -5.28 6.31 -7.18
CA ILE A 20 -4.83 7.24 -6.13
C ILE A 20 -4.42 8.57 -6.73
N LYS A 21 -3.54 8.53 -7.73
CA LYS A 21 -2.97 9.73 -8.33
C LYS A 21 -2.48 9.40 -9.73
N SER A 22 -2.75 10.28 -10.68
CA SER A 22 -2.37 10.15 -12.09
C SER A 22 -1.42 11.25 -12.52
N CYS A 23 -0.79 11.08 -13.69
CA CYS A 23 0.08 12.08 -14.31
C CYS A 23 1.24 12.51 -13.40
N ILE A 24 1.80 11.58 -12.64
CA ILE A 24 2.90 11.84 -11.73
C ILE A 24 4.20 11.80 -12.52
N THR A 25 4.98 12.88 -12.50
CA THR A 25 6.30 12.92 -13.13
C THR A 25 7.38 12.50 -12.14
N CYS A 26 8.18 11.50 -12.51
CA CYS A 26 9.43 11.16 -11.82
C CYS A 26 10.61 11.46 -12.74
N ASP A 27 11.40 12.44 -12.33
CA ASP A 27 12.60 12.87 -13.04
C ASP A 27 13.64 11.76 -13.16
N ALA A 28 14.39 11.76 -14.27
CA ALA A 28 15.51 10.85 -14.48
C ALA A 28 16.49 10.84 -13.30
N ARG A 29 16.85 9.63 -12.84
CA ARG A 29 17.81 9.38 -11.74
C ARG A 29 17.44 10.06 -10.42
N LYS A 30 16.17 10.42 -10.20
CA LYS A 30 15.73 11.03 -8.94
C LYS A 30 14.71 10.15 -8.20
N PRO A 31 14.76 10.14 -6.86
CA PRO A 31 13.68 9.58 -6.06
C PRO A 31 12.48 10.54 -6.06
N LEU A 32 11.29 9.95 -5.98
CA LEU A 32 10.04 10.66 -5.82
C LEU A 32 9.26 10.06 -4.63
N PRO A 33 9.22 10.75 -3.48
CA PRO A 33 8.35 10.36 -2.38
C PRO A 33 6.88 10.65 -2.75
N VAL A 34 6.01 9.68 -2.48
CA VAL A 34 4.57 9.77 -2.65
C VAL A 34 3.89 9.24 -1.39
N ASP A 35 3.08 10.10 -0.79
CA ASP A 35 2.19 9.71 0.32
C ASP A 35 0.88 9.18 -0.24
N ILE A 36 0.45 8.00 0.26
CA ILE A 36 -0.82 7.36 -0.08
C ILE A 36 -1.66 7.26 1.17
N GLU A 37 -2.90 7.77 1.11
CA GLU A 37 -3.83 7.76 2.24
C GLU A 37 -5.23 7.28 1.82
N LEU A 38 -5.79 6.37 2.62
CA LEU A 38 -7.19 5.97 2.60
C LEU A 38 -7.98 6.75 3.66
N ILE A 39 -9.12 7.31 3.25
CA ILE A 39 -10.02 8.04 4.15
C ILE A 39 -10.92 7.05 4.91
N ASP A 40 -11.45 6.04 4.23
CA ASP A 40 -12.42 5.08 4.78
C ASP A 40 -11.78 4.16 5.86
N GLU A 41 -12.41 4.10 7.01
CA GLU A 41 -12.01 3.29 8.18
C GLU A 41 -12.22 1.78 7.99
N ASN A 42 -13.06 1.38 7.04
CA ASN A 42 -13.31 -0.02 6.69
C ASN A 42 -12.43 -0.51 5.53
N GLN A 43 -11.39 0.26 5.17
CA GLN A 43 -10.45 -0.06 4.11
C GLN A 43 -9.02 -0.05 4.62
N ARG A 44 -8.18 -0.92 4.04
CA ARG A 44 -6.73 -0.96 4.28
C ARG A 44 -6.01 -1.06 2.95
N ILE A 45 -4.80 -0.50 2.88
CA ILE A 45 -3.91 -0.69 1.72
C ILE A 45 -3.38 -2.12 1.78
N SER A 46 -3.61 -2.88 0.71
CA SER A 46 -3.10 -4.24 0.54
C SER A 46 -1.81 -4.21 -0.26
N ASP A 47 -1.85 -3.55 -1.43
CA ASP A 47 -0.68 -3.37 -2.28
C ASP A 47 -0.78 -2.15 -3.18
N ILE A 48 0.34 -1.79 -3.81
CA ILE A 48 0.50 -0.63 -4.68
C ILE A 48 0.89 -1.11 -6.07
N TYR A 49 0.18 -0.58 -7.07
CA TYR A 49 0.42 -0.84 -8.48
C TYR A 49 0.66 0.49 -9.20
N TRP A 50 1.35 0.45 -10.32
CA TRP A 50 1.52 1.62 -11.18
C TRP A 50 1.51 1.25 -12.65
N THR A 51 1.11 2.21 -13.48
CA THR A 51 1.10 2.11 -14.94
C THR A 51 1.77 3.33 -15.53
N TYR A 52 2.58 3.14 -16.57
CA TYR A 52 3.17 4.26 -17.30
C TYR A 52 2.11 4.95 -18.16
N ASP A 53 2.02 6.27 -18.07
CA ASP A 53 1.00 7.03 -18.81
C ASP A 53 1.34 7.09 -20.31
N ASN A 54 2.63 7.11 -20.65
CA ASN A 54 3.10 6.88 -22.01
C ASN A 54 3.55 5.41 -22.18
N PRO A 55 2.72 4.53 -22.77
CA PRO A 55 3.08 3.14 -23.01
C PRO A 55 4.22 2.96 -24.03
N ASN A 56 4.53 3.97 -24.84
CA ASN A 56 5.51 3.88 -25.93
C ASN A 56 6.86 4.54 -25.61
N GLN A 57 7.03 5.11 -24.42
CA GLN A 57 8.31 5.68 -24.01
C GLN A 57 9.38 4.58 -23.96
N ASN A 58 10.51 4.80 -24.62
CA ASN A 58 11.67 3.91 -24.54
C ASN A 58 12.37 4.08 -23.18
N LEU A 59 13.01 3.01 -22.67
CA LEU A 59 13.84 3.03 -21.46
C LEU A 59 13.11 3.38 -20.15
N LYS A 60 11.90 2.84 -19.96
CA LYS A 60 11.14 2.96 -18.71
C LYS A 60 11.80 2.17 -17.59
N SER A 61 12.17 2.83 -16.50
CA SER A 61 12.81 2.19 -15.36
C SER A 61 12.30 2.75 -14.03
N LEU A 62 10.99 2.68 -13.80
CA LEU A 62 10.40 3.02 -12.50
C LEU A 62 10.41 1.80 -11.58
N ILE A 63 10.96 1.98 -10.39
CA ILE A 63 10.93 0.99 -9.32
C ILE A 63 10.44 1.62 -8.01
N ILE A 64 9.89 0.81 -7.11
CA ILE A 64 9.67 1.21 -5.72
C ILE A 64 10.91 0.81 -4.93
N CYS A 65 11.67 1.78 -4.42
CA CYS A 65 12.84 1.51 -3.59
C CYS A 65 12.49 1.46 -2.09
N GLN A 66 11.37 2.05 -1.68
CA GLN A 66 10.88 1.98 -0.30
C GLN A 66 9.35 1.97 -0.27
N LYS A 67 8.77 1.08 0.55
CA LYS A 67 7.34 0.97 0.80
C LYS A 67 7.13 0.71 2.29
N MET A 68 6.68 1.72 3.03
CA MET A 68 6.50 1.61 4.48
C MET A 68 5.13 2.14 4.90
N PRO A 69 4.35 1.38 5.70
CA PRO A 69 3.21 1.96 6.37
C PRO A 69 3.67 3.01 7.37
N ALA A 70 2.88 4.06 7.56
CA ALA A 70 3.10 5.02 8.62
C ALA A 70 2.86 4.37 9.99
N LEU A 71 3.48 4.94 11.02
CA LEU A 71 3.22 4.55 12.40
C LEU A 71 2.31 5.59 13.05
N GLU A 72 1.40 5.13 13.88
CA GLU A 72 0.65 5.97 14.82
C GLU A 72 1.55 6.42 15.97
N SER A 73 1.07 7.36 16.79
CA SER A 73 1.82 7.89 17.94
C SER A 73 2.14 6.84 19.01
N ASP A 74 1.35 5.77 19.08
CA ASP A 74 1.54 4.62 19.98
C ASP A 74 2.46 3.53 19.39
N GLY A 75 3.04 3.77 18.20
CA GLY A 75 3.92 2.85 17.49
C GLY A 75 3.19 1.76 16.72
N THR A 76 1.85 1.75 16.70
CA THR A 76 1.09 0.79 15.89
C THR A 76 1.13 1.15 14.40
N ILE A 77 0.94 0.13 13.55
CA ILE A 77 0.99 0.29 12.09
C ILE A 77 -0.32 0.93 11.59
N ASN A 78 -0.20 2.05 10.88
CA ASN A 78 -1.31 2.64 10.15
C ASN A 78 -1.44 1.98 8.77
N PHE A 79 -2.37 1.03 8.65
CA PHE A 79 -2.66 0.32 7.40
C PHE A 79 -3.38 1.18 6.34
N LYS A 80 -3.71 2.44 6.64
CA LYS A 80 -4.37 3.38 5.73
C LYS A 80 -3.40 4.41 5.13
N LYS A 81 -2.22 4.61 5.72
CA LYS A 81 -1.24 5.62 5.30
C LYS A 81 0.09 4.98 4.99
N TRP A 82 0.53 5.04 3.74
CA TRP A 82 1.82 4.48 3.31
C TRP A 82 2.68 5.58 2.71
N LYS A 83 3.97 5.56 3.07
CA LYS A 83 5.01 6.36 2.43
C LYS A 83 5.74 5.48 1.43
N VAL A 84 5.77 5.93 0.18
CA VAL A 84 6.28 5.17 -0.95
C VAL A 84 7.32 6.02 -1.66
N ILE A 85 8.50 5.47 -1.89
CA ILE A 85 9.52 6.15 -2.69
C ILE A 85 9.66 5.40 -4.00
N PHE A 86 9.30 6.08 -5.07
CA PHE A 86 9.59 5.66 -6.41
C PHE A 86 10.97 6.17 -6.81
N PHE A 87 11.67 5.44 -7.66
CA PHE A 87 12.93 5.86 -8.25
C PHE A 87 12.90 5.55 -9.75
N ASN A 88 13.22 6.55 -10.56
CA ASN A 88 13.38 6.38 -11.99
C ASN A 88 14.86 6.19 -12.31
N ASP A 89 15.27 4.95 -12.58
CA ASP A 89 16.64 4.64 -12.98
C ASP A 89 16.89 4.86 -14.49
N GLY A 90 15.92 5.44 -15.20
CA GLY A 90 16.01 5.75 -16.61
C GLY A 90 16.76 7.06 -16.91
N PRO A 91 17.12 7.30 -18.17
CA PRO A 91 17.74 8.54 -18.61
C PRO A 91 16.73 9.69 -18.82
N ASP A 92 15.45 9.37 -19.03
CA ASP A 92 14.39 10.34 -19.31
C ASP A 92 13.39 10.39 -18.16
N SER A 93 12.77 11.55 -17.94
CA SER A 93 11.64 11.67 -17.01
C SER A 93 10.47 10.82 -17.50
N ILE A 94 9.74 10.21 -16.56
CA ILE A 94 8.60 9.35 -16.84
C ILE A 94 7.35 9.88 -16.16
N THR A 95 6.21 9.70 -16.82
CA THR A 95 4.89 9.95 -16.25
C THR A 95 4.18 8.64 -15.97
N PHE A 96 3.58 8.53 -14.78
CA PHE A 96 2.89 7.32 -14.36
C PHE A 96 1.69 7.61 -13.46
N THR A 97 0.81 6.61 -13.38
CA THR A 97 -0.39 6.60 -12.56
C THR A 97 -0.27 5.52 -11.50
N ILE A 98 -0.63 5.84 -10.26
CA ILE A 98 -0.63 4.95 -9.11
C ILE A 98 -2.04 4.46 -8.82
N HIS A 99 -2.15 3.16 -8.65
CA HIS A 99 -3.33 2.48 -8.15
C HIS A 99 -2.99 1.71 -6.87
N ILE A 100 -4.02 1.42 -6.07
CA ILE A 100 -3.89 0.51 -4.94
C ILE A 100 -4.89 -0.61 -5.02
N LYS A 101 -4.50 -1.75 -4.47
CA LYS A 101 -5.43 -2.81 -4.11
C LYS A 101 -5.77 -2.67 -2.64
N LYS A 102 -7.05 -2.75 -2.31
CA LYS A 102 -7.56 -2.56 -0.96
C LYS A 102 -7.97 -3.88 -0.33
N ASN A 103 -7.85 -3.97 0.98
CA ASN A 103 -8.61 -4.94 1.76
C ASN A 103 -9.82 -4.24 2.37
N ILE A 104 -10.98 -4.89 2.37
CA ILE A 104 -12.24 -4.40 2.90
C ILE A 104 -12.58 -5.19 4.16
N LYS A 105 -13.06 -4.50 5.20
CA LYS A 105 -13.55 -5.15 6.43
C LYS A 105 -14.84 -5.90 6.12
N VAL A 106 -14.84 -7.21 6.33
CA VAL A 106 -16.01 -8.07 6.08
C VAL A 106 -16.71 -8.46 7.40
N GLY A 107 -16.01 -8.41 8.51
CA GLY A 107 -16.60 -8.70 9.81
C GLY A 107 -15.55 -8.87 10.91
N LYS A 108 -15.87 -9.73 11.87
CA LYS A 108 -14.96 -10.15 12.94
C LYS A 108 -14.94 -11.66 13.04
N VAL A 109 -13.78 -12.21 13.38
CA VAL A 109 -13.58 -13.65 13.60
C VAL A 109 -13.06 -13.89 15.02
N GLU A 110 -13.50 -15.01 15.60
CA GLU A 110 -12.99 -15.50 16.87
C GLU A 110 -11.58 -16.06 16.67
N VAL A 111 -10.62 -15.54 17.43
CA VAL A 111 -9.24 -16.03 17.40
C VAL A 111 -8.91 -16.62 18.77
N LYS A 112 -8.50 -17.89 18.77
CA LYS A 112 -7.95 -18.56 19.95
C LYS A 112 -6.45 -18.27 20.02
N PRO A 113 -5.90 -17.92 21.20
CA PRO A 113 -4.46 -17.78 21.35
C PRO A 113 -3.78 -19.12 21.00
N SER A 114 -2.72 -19.08 20.19
CA SER A 114 -1.90 -20.27 19.97
C SER A 114 -1.26 -20.68 21.31
N PRO A 115 -1.19 -21.99 21.63
CA PRO A 115 -0.39 -22.42 22.76
C PRO A 115 1.04 -21.96 22.51
N ILE A 116 1.60 -21.20 23.45
CA ILE A 116 3.02 -20.85 23.43
C ILE A 116 3.76 -22.19 23.52
N SER A 117 4.34 -22.65 22.43
CA SER A 117 5.30 -23.75 22.45
C SER A 117 6.54 -23.22 23.18
N GLY A 118 6.68 -23.64 24.44
CA GLY A 118 7.87 -23.45 25.25
C GLY A 118 9.03 -24.33 24.80
#